data_AF-A0A1I6T1P5-F1
#
_entry.id   AF-A0A1I6T1P5-F1
#
_cell.length_a   1.000
_cell.length_b   1.000
_cell.length_c   1.000
_cell.angle_alpha   90.00
_cell.angle_beta   90.00
_cell.angle_gamma   90.00
#
_symmetry.space_group_name_H-M   'P 1'
#
loop_
_entity.id
_entity.type
_entity.pdbx_description
1 polymer ?
#
loop_
_entity_poly.entity_id
_entity_poly.type
_entity_poly.pdbx_seq_one_letter_code
_entity_poly.pdbx_strand_id
1 'polypeptide(L)'
;MLNILLDRVALRATETAQTAAIGLGAGICLMVGSVFLAVAAWLFLLTLTTALTACLIMGGLFFGIGLVMIAAMGIRSRHLQRKRAAEMLRLEAERRAMGATGIEGIIGIVVALINGFNAGRNTKI
;
A
#
# COMPACT_ATOMS: atom_id res chain seq x y z
N MET A 1 11.56 7.03 30.73
CA MET A 1 10.57 7.13 29.63
C MET A 1 11.18 6.87 28.25
N LEU A 2 12.32 7.47 27.88
CA LEU A 2 12.97 7.26 26.59
C LEU A 2 13.35 5.79 26.30
N ASN A 3 13.82 5.07 27.31
CA ASN A 3 14.21 3.65 27.19
C ASN A 3 13.05 2.72 26.85
N ILE A 4 11.83 3.03 27.30
CA ILE A 4 10.62 2.26 26.99
C ILE A 4 10.22 2.46 25.51
N LEU A 5 10.49 3.64 24.95
CA LEU A 5 10.26 3.92 23.53
C LEU A 5 11.31 3.26 22.64
N LEU A 6 12.57 3.20 23.10
CA LEU A 6 13.66 2.49 22.40
C LEU A 6 13.40 0.98 22.33
N ASP A 7 12.92 0.35 23.41
CA ASP A 7 12.56 -1.07 23.42
C ASP A 7 11.39 -1.39 22.47
N ARG A 8 10.37 -0.52 22.42
CA ARG A 8 9.21 -0.71 21.53
C ARG A 8 9.56 -0.58 20.04
N VAL A 9 10.55 0.25 19.71
CA VAL A 9 11.06 0.41 18.34
C VAL A 9 11.92 -0.78 17.93
N ALA A 10 12.78 -1.27 18.82
CA ALA A 10 13.62 -2.44 18.57
C ALA A 10 12.77 -3.71 18.34
N LEU A 11 11.73 -3.92 19.15
CA LEU A 11 10.85 -5.09 19.04
C LEU A 11 10.04 -5.12 17.73
N ARG A 12 9.60 -3.97 17.19
CA ARG A 12 8.88 -3.91 15.90
C ARG A 12 9.79 -4.08 14.67
N ALA A 13 11.07 -3.73 14.81
CA ALA A 13 12.05 -3.92 13.74
C ALA A 13 12.45 -5.39 13.57
N THR A 14 12.48 -6.18 14.64
CA THR A 14 12.94 -7.57 14.60
C THR A 14 11.91 -8.54 14.01
N GLU A 15 10.61 -8.40 14.33
CA GLU A 15 9.57 -9.26 13.73
C GLU A 15 9.42 -9.06 12.22
N THR A 16 9.60 -7.82 11.75
CA THR A 16 9.53 -7.47 10.32
C THR A 16 10.79 -7.91 9.58
N ALA A 17 11.96 -7.86 10.21
CA ALA A 17 13.22 -8.34 9.61
C ALA A 17 13.25 -9.86 9.42
N GLN A 18 12.71 -10.63 10.38
CA GLN A 18 12.73 -12.10 10.29
C GLN A 18 11.79 -12.62 9.20
N THR A 19 10.61 -12.01 9.08
CA THR A 19 9.65 -12.31 8.00
C THR A 19 10.18 -11.83 6.63
N ALA A 20 10.92 -10.72 6.60
CA ALA A 20 11.59 -10.23 5.39
C ALA A 20 12.77 -11.11 4.95
N ALA A 21 13.52 -11.70 5.89
CA ALA A 21 14.66 -12.57 5.57
C ALA A 21 14.22 -13.88 4.89
N ILE A 22 13.14 -14.51 5.38
CA ILE A 22 12.55 -15.69 4.74
C ILE A 22 11.99 -15.32 3.36
N GLY A 23 11.36 -14.15 3.24
CA GLY A 23 10.90 -13.62 1.96
C GLY A 23 12.02 -13.35 0.96
N LEU A 24 13.17 -12.82 1.42
CA LEU A 24 14.34 -12.56 0.58
C LEU A 24 15.00 -13.85 0.10
N GLY A 25 15.19 -14.83 0.97
CA GLY A 25 15.74 -16.14 0.60
C GLY A 25 14.86 -16.87 -0.42
N ALA A 26 13.54 -16.89 -0.18
CA ALA A 26 12.57 -17.44 -1.13
C ALA A 26 12.57 -16.68 -2.46
N GLY A 27 12.69 -15.34 -2.42
CA GLY A 27 12.75 -14.49 -3.60
C GLY A 27 13.94 -14.84 -4.51
N ILE A 28 15.13 -15.03 -3.95
CA ILE A 28 16.33 -15.40 -4.71
C ILE A 28 16.16 -16.78 -5.34
N CYS A 29 15.66 -17.76 -4.58
CA CYS A 29 15.42 -19.13 -5.08
C CYS A 29 14.41 -19.13 -6.25
N LEU A 30 13.30 -18.38 -6.11
CA LEU A 30 12.32 -18.23 -7.18
C LEU A 30 12.89 -17.52 -8.41
N MET A 31 13.75 -16.51 -8.22
CA MET A 31 14.41 -15.83 -9.32
C MET A 31 15.28 -16.80 -10.13
N VAL A 32 16.16 -17.55 -9.45
CA VAL A 32 17.03 -18.54 -10.10
C VAL A 32 16.20 -19.62 -10.81
N GLY A 33 15.17 -20.16 -10.14
CA GLY A 33 14.28 -21.15 -10.71
C GLY A 33 13.55 -20.66 -11.96
N SER A 34 13.08 -19.40 -11.97
CA SER A 34 12.39 -18.81 -13.13
C SER A 34 13.28 -18.67 -14.37
N VAL A 35 14.55 -18.27 -14.18
CA VAL A 35 15.53 -18.20 -15.28
C VAL A 35 15.79 -19.60 -15.84
N PHE A 36 16.00 -20.58 -14.96
CA PHE A 36 16.21 -21.97 -15.39
C PHE A 36 15.00 -22.57 -16.10
N LEU A 37 13.79 -22.35 -15.57
CA LEU A 37 12.55 -22.85 -16.15
C LEU A 37 12.28 -22.22 -17.52
N ALA A 38 12.64 -20.95 -17.71
CA ALA A 38 12.54 -20.28 -19.00
C ALA A 38 13.48 -20.89 -20.05
N VAL A 39 14.73 -21.20 -19.67
CA VAL A 39 15.68 -21.86 -20.57
C VAL A 39 15.21 -23.28 -20.92
N ALA A 40 14.70 -24.03 -19.93
CA ALA A 40 14.15 -25.36 -20.15
C ALA A 40 12.93 -25.33 -21.09
N ALA A 41 12.01 -24.39 -20.88
CA ALA A 41 10.84 -24.19 -21.74
C ALA A 41 11.24 -23.80 -23.17
N TRP A 42 12.28 -22.96 -23.32
CA TRP A 42 12.82 -22.58 -24.62
C TRP A 42 13.38 -23.79 -25.39
N LEU A 43 14.21 -24.59 -24.72
CA LEU A 43 14.79 -25.80 -25.31
C LEU A 43 13.70 -26.82 -25.67
N PHE A 44 12.67 -26.96 -24.85
CA PHE A 44 11.54 -27.83 -25.13
C PHE A 44 10.67 -27.33 -26.29
N LEU A 45 10.46 -26.02 -26.45
CA LEU A 45 9.72 -25.51 -27.59
C LEU A 45 10.49 -25.67 -28.91
N LEU A 46 11.81 -25.53 -28.89
CA LEU A 46 12.64 -25.75 -30.07
C LEU A 46 12.60 -27.20 -30.59
N THR A 47 12.26 -28.19 -29.75
CA THR A 47 12.10 -29.58 -30.20
C THR A 47 10.74 -29.82 -30.89
N LEU A 48 9.74 -28.98 -30.62
CA LEU A 48 8.38 -29.14 -31.13
C LEU A 48 8.01 -28.11 -32.21
N THR A 49 8.72 -26.98 -32.27
CA THR A 49 8.35 -25.81 -33.06
C THR A 49 9.57 -25.10 -33.67
N THR A 50 9.33 -24.14 -34.56
CA THR A 50 10.39 -23.33 -35.18
C THR A 50 10.91 -22.26 -34.21
N ALA A 51 12.16 -21.83 -34.39
CA ALA A 51 12.76 -20.80 -33.53
C ALA A 51 11.91 -19.53 -33.43
N LEU A 52 11.29 -19.09 -34.54
CA LEU A 52 10.42 -17.92 -34.58
C LEU A 52 9.17 -18.06 -33.69
N THR A 53 8.53 -19.23 -33.67
CA THR A 53 7.34 -19.48 -32.84
C THR A 53 7.71 -19.65 -31.37
N ALA A 54 8.84 -20.28 -31.07
CA ALA A 54 9.40 -20.35 -29.72
C ALA A 54 9.70 -18.96 -29.13
N CYS A 55 10.36 -18.09 -29.91
CA CYS A 55 10.61 -16.69 -29.54
C CYS A 55 9.33 -15.93 -29.21
N LEU A 56 8.28 -16.10 -30.03
CA LEU A 56 7.02 -15.38 -29.87
C LEU A 56 6.27 -15.81 -28.61
N ILE A 57 6.20 -17.12 -28.35
CA ILE A 57 5.53 -17.67 -27.15
C ILE A 57 6.26 -17.22 -25.89
N MET A 58 7.58 -17.32 -25.87
CA MET A 58 8.40 -16.96 -24.72
C MET A 58 8.37 -15.45 -24.47
N GLY A 59 8.47 -14.64 -25.53
CA GLY A 59 8.29 -13.18 -25.44
C GLY A 59 6.91 -12.81 -24.90
N GLY A 60 5.85 -13.46 -25.40
CA GLY A 60 4.48 -13.25 -24.93
C GLY A 60 4.29 -13.63 -23.46
N LEU A 61 4.87 -14.74 -23.01
CA LEU A 61 4.79 -15.20 -21.64
C LEU A 61 5.48 -14.23 -20.67
N PHE A 62 6.72 -13.83 -20.97
CA PHE A 62 7.47 -12.87 -20.17
C PHE A 62 6.82 -11.49 -20.16
N PHE A 63 6.32 -11.04 -21.31
CA PHE A 63 5.61 -9.76 -21.43
C PHE A 63 4.30 -9.77 -20.64
N GLY A 64 3.54 -10.86 -20.71
CA GLY A 64 2.31 -11.06 -19.92
C GLY A 64 2.60 -11.05 -18.42
N ILE A 65 3.62 -11.78 -17.96
CA ILE A 65 4.05 -11.77 -16.55
C ILE A 65 4.49 -10.35 -16.12
N GLY A 66 5.22 -9.63 -16.98
CA GLY A 66 5.63 -8.25 -16.73
C GLY A 66 4.45 -7.30 -16.54
N LEU A 67 3.42 -7.40 -17.40
CA LEU A 67 2.18 -6.64 -17.27
C LEU A 67 1.44 -6.97 -15.97
N VAL A 68 1.35 -8.25 -15.60
CA VAL A 68 0.73 -8.69 -14.34
C VAL A 68 1.47 -8.12 -13.13
N MET A 69 2.81 -8.12 -13.13
CA MET A 69 3.60 -7.50 -12.06
C MET A 69 3.35 -5.99 -11.96
N ILE A 70 3.34 -5.26 -13.08
CA ILE A 70 3.07 -3.82 -13.09
C ILE A 70 1.66 -3.53 -12.55
N ALA A 71 0.66 -4.29 -13.00
CA ALA A 71 -0.71 -4.18 -12.51
C ALA A 71 -0.80 -4.47 -11.00
N ALA A 72 -0.15 -5.53 -10.53
CA ALA A 72 -0.09 -5.88 -9.12
C ALA A 72 0.60 -4.81 -8.27
N MET A 73 1.71 -4.22 -8.76
CA MET A 73 2.38 -3.09 -8.10
C MET A 73 1.47 -1.85 -8.03
N GLY A 74 0.73 -1.56 -9.10
CA GLY A 74 -0.26 -0.47 -9.13
C GLY A 74 -1.36 -0.64 -8.07
N ILE A 75 -1.89 -1.86 -7.93
CA ILE A 75 -2.91 -2.18 -6.92
C ILE A 75 -2.33 -2.06 -5.50
N ARG A 76 -1.14 -2.63 -5.26
CA ARG A 76 -0.48 -2.59 -3.95
C ARG A 76 -0.13 -1.18 -3.52
N SER A 77 0.37 -0.35 -4.44
CA SER A 77 0.68 1.06 -4.19
C SER A 77 -0.55 1.85 -3.75
N ARG A 78 -1.68 1.65 -4.44
CA ARG A 78 -2.96 2.28 -4.07
C ARG A 78 -3.47 1.82 -2.70
N HIS A 79 -3.32 0.55 -2.35
CA HIS A 79 -3.68 0.05 -1.01
C HIS A 79 -2.83 0.66 0.10
N LEU A 80 -1.51 0.80 -0.11
CA LEU A 80 -0.62 1.46 0.86
C LEU A 80 -0.95 2.95 1.02
N GLN A 81 -1.24 3.64 -0.09
CA GLN A 81 -1.69 5.03 -0.04
C GLN A 81 -3.01 5.20 0.70
N ARG A 82 -4.00 4.32 0.45
CA ARG A 82 -5.29 4.33 1.18
C ARG A 82 -5.11 4.11 2.68
N LYS A 83 -4.22 3.20 3.08
CA LYS A 83 -3.90 2.99 4.51
C LYS A 83 -3.30 4.25 5.14
N ARG A 84 -2.33 4.89 4.47
CA ARG A 84 -1.72 6.15 4.95
C ARG A 84 -2.73 7.30 5.04
N ALA A 85 -3.63 7.41 4.07
CA ALA A 85 -4.70 8.41 4.09
C ALA A 85 -5.67 8.17 5.26
N ALA A 86 -6.03 6.92 5.54
CA ALA A 86 -6.88 6.56 6.68
C ALA A 86 -6.20 6.85 8.03
N GLU A 87 -4.88 6.62 8.15
CA GLU A 87 -4.12 6.98 9.35
C GLU A 87 -4.05 8.50 9.56
N MET A 88 -3.82 9.29 8.51
CA MET A 88 -3.82 10.76 8.61
C MET A 88 -5.17 11.30 9.07
N LEU A 89 -6.28 10.79 8.53
CA LEU A 89 -7.64 11.19 8.96
C LEU A 89 -7.91 10.84 10.43
N ARG A 90 -7.37 9.71 10.93
CA ARG A 90 -7.48 9.35 12.35
C ARG A 90 -6.72 10.31 13.25
N LEU A 91 -5.50 10.68 12.87
CA LEU A 91 -4.68 11.65 13.60
C LEU A 91 -5.33 13.05 13.59
N GLU A 92 -5.96 13.44 12.49
CA GLU A 92 -6.72 14.70 12.41
C GLU A 92 -7.97 14.66 13.29
N ALA A 93 -8.71 13.54 13.33
CA ALA A 93 -9.86 13.37 14.20
C ALA A 93 -9.46 13.42 15.69
N GLU A 94 -8.34 12.79 16.05
CA GLU A 94 -7.78 12.87 17.41
C GLU A 94 -7.31 14.29 17.76
N ARG A 95 -6.66 15.01 16.84
CA ARG A 95 -6.32 16.44 17.04
C ARG A 95 -7.54 17.32 17.22
N ARG A 96 -8.60 17.11 16.43
CA ARG A 96 -9.86 17.85 16.55
C ARG A 96 -10.59 17.54 17.85
N ALA A 97 -10.60 16.28 18.27
CA ALA A 97 -11.14 15.89 19.57
C ALA A 97 -10.33 16.52 20.71
N MET A 98 -9.00 16.60 20.59
CA MET A 98 -8.15 17.25 21.58
C MET A 98 -8.34 18.78 21.63
N GLY A 99 -8.55 19.44 20.47
CA GLY A 99 -8.89 20.87 20.41
C GLY A 99 -10.29 21.21 20.93
N ALA A 100 -11.24 20.27 20.88
CA ALA A 100 -12.61 20.47 21.34
C ALA A 100 -12.82 20.31 22.87
N THR A 101 -11.78 19.95 23.63
CA THR A 101 -11.91 19.61 25.07
C THR A 101 -11.81 20.81 26.04
N GLY A 102 -12.04 22.04 25.56
CA GLY A 102 -11.99 23.25 26.39
C GLY A 102 -12.95 24.35 25.95
N ILE A 103 -12.69 25.59 26.41
CA ILE A 103 -13.49 26.80 26.13
C ILE A 103 -13.77 26.99 24.62
N GLU A 104 -12.89 26.50 23.74
CA GLU A 104 -13.08 26.49 22.28
C GLU A 104 -14.28 25.65 21.81
N GLY A 105 -14.63 24.57 22.51
CA GLY A 105 -15.82 23.77 22.20
C GLY A 105 -17.12 24.56 22.46
N ILE A 106 -17.14 25.36 23.53
CA ILE A 106 -18.29 26.23 23.86
C ILE A 106 -18.39 27.35 22.82
N ILE A 107 -17.27 27.97 22.43
CA ILE A 107 -17.23 28.98 21.35
C ILE A 107 -17.71 28.38 20.03
N GLY A 108 -17.30 27.15 19.70
CA GLY A 108 -17.74 26.44 18.50
C GLY A 108 -19.25 26.17 18.46
N ILE A 109 -19.84 25.82 19.61
CA ILE A 109 -21.30 25.64 19.74
C ILE A 109 -22.03 26.98 19.54
N VAL A 110 -21.55 28.07 20.16
CA VAL A 110 -22.16 29.41 20.01
C VAL A 110 -22.08 29.89 18.56
N VAL A 111 -20.94 29.72 17.89
CA VAL A 111 -20.74 30.11 16.48
C VAL A 111 -21.64 29.28 15.55
N ALA A 112 -21.74 27.96 15.78
CA ALA A 112 -22.63 27.10 15.01
C ALA A 112 -24.12 27.51 15.16
N LEU A 113 -24.54 27.88 16.37
CA LEU A 113 -25.90 28.34 16.65
C LEU A 113 -26.21 29.66 15.92
N ILE A 114 -25.31 30.65 15.99
CA ILE A 114 -25.45 31.93 15.29
C ILE A 114 -25.56 31.70 13.78
N ASN A 115 -24.73 30.81 13.23
CA ASN A 115 -24.73 30.53 11.80
C ASN A 115 -26.00 29.79 11.34
N GLY A 116 -26.51 28.86 12.16
CA GLY A 116 -27.79 28.20 11.91
C GLY A 116 -28.99 29.16 11.93
N PHE A 117 -29.01 30.12 12.86
CA PHE A 117 -30.06 31.13 12.95
C PHE A 117 -29.98 32.13 11.78
N ASN A 118 -28.77 32.46 11.34
CA ASN A 118 -28.55 33.33 10.19
C ASN A 118 -28.97 32.66 8.86
N ALA A 119 -28.66 31.37 8.70
CA ALA A 119 -29.11 30.59 7.55
C ALA A 119 -30.65 30.52 7.48
N GLY A 120 -31.33 30.30 8.62
CA GLY A 120 -32.79 30.29 8.69
C GLY A 120 -33.47 31.64 8.39
N ARG A 121 -32.79 32.77 8.57
CA ARG A 121 -33.29 34.10 8.15
C ARG A 121 -33.12 34.35 6.66
N ASN A 122 -32.03 33.88 6.06
CA ASN A 122 -31.77 34.04 4.63
C ASN A 122 -32.57 33.07 3.73
N THR A 123 -33.29 32.09 4.31
CA THR A 123 -34.19 31.19 3.59
C THR A 123 -35.64 31.68 3.50
N LYS A 124 -35.97 32.88 4.00
CA LYS A 124 -37.28 33.51 3.72
C LYS A 124 -37.28 34.09 2.31
N ILE A 125 -37.62 33.24 1.35
CA ILE A 125 -38.21 33.62 0.05
C ILE A 125 -39.69 33.92 0.29
#